data_AF-A0A3N5VXU2-F1
#
_entry.id   AF-A0A3N5VXU2-F1
#
_cell.length_a   1.000
_cell.length_b   1.000
_cell.length_c   1.000
_cell.angle_alpha   90.00
_cell.angle_beta   90.00
_cell.angle_gamma   90.00
#
_symmetry.space_group_name_H-M   'P 1'
#
loop_
_entity.id
_entity.type
_entity.pdbx_description
1 polymer ?
#
loop_
_entity_poly.entity_id
_entity_poly.type
_entity_poly.pdbx_seq_one_letter_code
_entity_poly.pdbx_strand_id
1 'polypeptide(L)'
;MSDMNTIEKLTKLGQSLWMDNIQRSLLENGELKAMIERGDIRGMTSNPTIFNNAIAKTNDYDSALMPLAWAGWDAEKIFWQLAIEDIRAACDLFHPLYEESNGGDGYVSIEVSPDRAHDTEATIAQVEQLWARVRRPNLMVKIPATKEGIPA
;
A
#
# COMPACT_ATOMS: atom_id res chain seq x y z
N MET A 1 7.49 -24.75 -26.40
CA MET A 1 7.71 -23.99 -25.15
C MET A 1 7.41 -22.55 -25.49
N SER A 2 6.43 -21.92 -24.86
CA SER A 2 6.23 -20.48 -25.06
C SER A 2 7.48 -19.75 -24.55
N ASP A 3 7.98 -18.80 -25.32
CA ASP A 3 9.07 -17.95 -24.85
C ASP A 3 8.62 -17.25 -23.56
N MET A 4 9.48 -17.28 -22.53
CA MET A 4 9.22 -16.56 -21.29
C MET A 4 8.94 -15.08 -21.57
N ASN A 5 7.95 -14.54 -20.87
CA ASN A 5 7.66 -13.12 -20.94
C ASN A 5 8.77 -12.30 -20.24
N THR A 6 8.77 -10.98 -20.44
CA THR A 6 9.82 -10.10 -19.89
C THR A 6 9.85 -10.10 -18.35
N ILE A 7 8.69 -10.18 -17.71
CA ILE A 7 8.56 -10.16 -16.24
C ILE A 7 9.16 -11.42 -15.62
N GLU A 8 8.87 -12.59 -16.20
CA GLU A 8 9.45 -13.87 -15.79
C GLU A 8 10.98 -13.86 -15.93
N LYS A 9 11.51 -13.26 -17.00
CA LYS A 9 12.96 -13.10 -17.18
C LYS A 9 13.58 -12.23 -16.10
N LEU A 10 12.98 -11.08 -15.77
CA LEU A 10 13.45 -10.19 -14.70
C LEU A 10 13.40 -10.87 -13.32
N THR A 11 12.31 -11.59 -13.03
CA THR A 11 12.15 -12.33 -11.78
C THR A 11 13.23 -13.40 -11.64
N LYS A 12 13.58 -14.12 -12.72
CA LYS A 12 14.68 -15.10 -12.73
C LYS A 12 16.07 -14.48 -12.52
N LEU A 13 16.23 -13.20 -12.84
CA LEU A 13 17.45 -12.44 -12.56
C LEU A 13 17.48 -11.89 -11.12
N GLY A 14 16.44 -12.14 -10.32
CA GLY A 14 16.33 -11.66 -8.94
C GLY A 14 15.77 -10.24 -8.82
N GLN A 15 15.14 -9.71 -9.87
CA GLN A 15 14.48 -8.40 -9.83
C GLN A 15 12.96 -8.54 -9.69
N SER A 16 12.42 -7.96 -8.62
CA SER A 16 10.98 -7.93 -8.35
C SER A 16 10.34 -6.67 -8.91
N LEU A 17 9.24 -6.82 -9.65
CA LEU A 17 8.43 -5.71 -10.13
C LEU A 17 7.32 -5.38 -9.14
N TRP A 18 7.22 -4.11 -8.74
CA TRP A 18 6.19 -3.63 -7.85
C TRP A 18 5.27 -2.66 -8.59
N MET A 19 3.98 -2.68 -8.25
CA MET A 19 3.02 -1.74 -8.81
C MET A 19 3.01 -0.45 -8.00
N ASP A 20 3.29 0.69 -8.64
CA ASP A 20 3.23 2.02 -8.00
C ASP A 20 1.86 2.66 -8.16
N ASN A 21 0.84 1.98 -7.61
CA ASN A 21 -0.53 2.44 -7.61
C ASN A 21 -1.34 1.67 -6.56
N ILE A 22 -2.38 2.29 -6.01
CA ILE A 22 -3.43 1.59 -5.27
C ILE A 22 -4.79 2.20 -5.65
N GLN A 23 -5.74 1.34 -6.02
CA GLN A 23 -7.11 1.73 -6.35
C GLN A 23 -8.05 0.67 -5.80
N ARG A 24 -9.10 1.11 -5.10
CA ARG A 24 -10.04 0.22 -4.45
C ARG A 24 -10.77 -0.69 -5.44
N SER A 25 -11.07 -0.20 -6.64
CA SER A 25 -11.62 -1.02 -7.72
C SER A 25 -10.76 -2.23 -8.07
N LEU A 26 -9.42 -2.12 -8.11
CA LEU A 26 -8.51 -3.25 -8.38
C LEU A 26 -8.53 -4.31 -7.27
N LEU A 27 -8.80 -3.90 -6.03
CA LEU A 27 -8.93 -4.79 -4.88
C LEU A 27 -10.26 -5.55 -4.96
N GLU A 28 -11.35 -4.84 -5.25
CA GLU A 28 -12.70 -5.39 -5.22
C GLU A 28 -13.05 -6.23 -6.44
N ASN A 29 -12.56 -5.86 -7.62
CA ASN A 29 -12.86 -6.58 -8.87
C ASN A 29 -11.99 -7.83 -9.09
N GLY A 30 -11.01 -8.08 -8.22
CA GLY A 30 -10.11 -9.24 -8.26
C GLY A 30 -8.95 -9.13 -9.24
N GLU A 31 -8.79 -8.02 -9.97
CA GLU A 31 -7.68 -7.85 -10.91
C GLU A 31 -6.34 -7.83 -10.18
N LEU A 32 -6.25 -7.21 -8.99
CA LEU A 32 -4.99 -7.23 -8.24
C LEU A 32 -4.56 -8.66 -7.91
N LYS A 33 -5.49 -9.49 -7.45
CA LYS A 33 -5.24 -10.90 -7.16
C LYS A 33 -4.76 -11.63 -8.41
N ALA A 34 -5.42 -11.40 -9.55
CA ALA A 34 -5.04 -12.01 -10.81
C ALA A 34 -3.63 -11.59 -11.26
N MET A 35 -3.25 -10.33 -11.10
CA MET A 35 -1.88 -9.85 -11.40
C MET A 35 -0.83 -10.55 -10.53
N ILE A 36 -1.12 -10.75 -9.24
CA ILE A 36 -0.22 -11.47 -8.31
C ILE A 36 -0.07 -12.93 -8.74
N GLU A 37 -1.18 -13.62 -9.01
CA GLU A 37 -1.19 -15.04 -9.40
C GLU A 37 -0.52 -15.29 -10.76
N ARG A 38 -0.61 -14.34 -11.69
CA ARG A 38 0.12 -14.38 -12.98
C ARG A 38 1.62 -14.09 -12.82
N GLY A 39 2.04 -13.57 -11.68
CA GLY A 39 3.42 -13.14 -11.44
C GLY A 39 3.77 -11.81 -12.11
N ASP A 40 2.77 -11.02 -12.52
CA ASP A 40 2.98 -9.71 -13.16
C ASP A 40 3.63 -8.72 -12.17
N ILE A 41 3.31 -8.85 -10.89
CA ILE A 41 3.76 -7.99 -9.80
C ILE A 41 4.08 -8.82 -8.56
N ARG A 42 5.00 -8.31 -7.74
CA ARG A 42 5.51 -8.97 -6.54
C ARG A 42 5.47 -8.09 -5.29
N GLY A 43 4.95 -6.87 -5.41
CA GLY A 43 4.69 -5.94 -4.32
C GLY A 43 3.93 -4.73 -4.82
N MET A 44 3.55 -3.85 -3.89
CA MET A 44 2.79 -2.65 -4.21
C MET A 44 3.24 -1.44 -3.39
N THR A 45 3.24 -0.28 -4.03
CA THR A 45 3.49 0.99 -3.39
C THR A 45 2.32 1.95 -3.47
N SER A 46 2.09 2.68 -2.38
CA SER A 46 1.23 3.87 -2.33
C SER A 46 2.02 5.09 -1.88
N ASN A 47 1.43 6.27 -2.04
CA ASN A 47 1.91 7.54 -1.51
C ASN A 47 0.71 8.52 -1.45
N PRO A 48 0.83 9.70 -0.80
CA PRO A 48 -0.28 10.63 -0.67
C PRO A 48 -0.89 11.06 -2.01
N THR A 49 -0.07 11.25 -3.05
CA THR A 49 -0.54 11.62 -4.40
C THR A 49 -1.37 10.50 -5.04
N ILE A 50 -0.96 9.24 -4.87
CA ILE A 50 -1.70 8.07 -5.37
C ILE A 50 -3.07 8.01 -4.70
N PHE A 51 -3.15 8.13 -3.37
CA PHE A 51 -4.45 8.14 -2.68
C PHE A 51 -5.31 9.34 -3.06
N ASN A 52 -4.73 10.53 -3.22
CA ASN A 52 -5.48 11.68 -3.69
C ASN A 52 -6.11 11.41 -5.07
N ASN A 53 -5.37 10.80 -5.99
CA ASN A 53 -5.91 10.42 -7.29
C ASN A 53 -7.00 9.34 -7.15
N ALA A 54 -6.81 8.34 -6.30
CA ALA A 54 -7.77 7.27 -6.11
C ALA A 54 -9.08 7.77 -5.46
N ILE A 55 -8.99 8.58 -4.42
CA ILE A 55 -10.15 9.03 -3.63
C ILE A 55 -10.88 10.20 -4.31
N ALA A 56 -10.15 11.17 -4.87
CA ALA A 56 -10.77 12.40 -5.37
C ALA A 56 -11.10 12.37 -6.87
N LYS A 57 -10.54 11.43 -7.65
CA LYS A 57 -10.72 11.38 -9.11
C LYS A 57 -11.45 10.14 -9.61
N THR A 58 -11.94 9.29 -8.72
CA THR A 58 -12.79 8.15 -9.06
C THR A 58 -14.02 8.14 -8.12
N ASN A 59 -14.97 7.24 -8.41
CA ASN A 59 -16.14 7.04 -7.56
C ASN A 59 -15.99 5.80 -6.66
N ASP A 60 -14.77 5.22 -6.58
CA ASP A 60 -14.52 3.94 -5.90
C ASP A 60 -14.80 4.04 -4.38
N TYR A 61 -14.81 5.25 -3.82
CA TYR A 61 -14.92 5.50 -2.39
C TYR A 61 -16.25 6.09 -1.96
N ASP A 62 -17.16 6.44 -2.88
CA ASP A 62 -18.40 7.17 -2.57
C ASP A 62 -19.25 6.47 -1.50
N SER A 63 -19.38 5.15 -1.60
CA SER A 63 -20.16 4.33 -0.67
C SER A 63 -19.56 4.30 0.75
N ALA A 64 -18.23 4.42 0.87
CA ALA A 64 -17.53 4.43 2.14
C ALA A 64 -17.39 5.85 2.73
N LEU A 65 -17.26 6.87 1.88
CA LEU A 65 -17.13 8.27 2.26
C LEU A 65 -18.40 8.81 2.90
N MET A 66 -19.56 8.54 2.30
CA MET A 66 -20.84 9.14 2.70
C MET A 66 -21.20 8.87 4.18
N PRO A 67 -21.16 7.61 4.68
CA PRO A 67 -21.46 7.34 6.08
C PRO A 67 -20.50 8.00 7.06
N LEU A 68 -19.19 8.05 6.72
CA LEU A 68 -18.17 8.64 7.59
C LEU A 68 -18.32 10.17 7.69
N ALA A 69 -18.63 10.81 6.57
CA ALA A 69 -18.93 12.24 6.53
C ALA A 69 -20.20 12.57 7.33
N TRP A 70 -21.26 11.77 7.18
CA TRP A 70 -22.49 11.94 7.97
C TRP A 70 -22.31 11.69 9.45
N ALA A 71 -21.34 10.86 9.85
CA ALA A 71 -20.93 10.68 11.23
C ALA A 71 -20.11 11.85 11.80
N GLY A 72 -19.85 12.90 11.01
CA GLY A 72 -19.14 14.11 11.42
C GLY A 72 -17.62 13.93 11.57
N TRP A 73 -17.04 12.94 10.91
CA TRP A 73 -15.58 12.76 10.92
C TRP A 73 -14.90 13.83 10.08
N ASP A 74 -13.71 14.27 10.51
CA ASP A 74 -12.87 15.16 9.72
C ASP A 74 -12.21 14.42 8.54
N ALA A 75 -11.72 15.19 7.57
CA ALA A 75 -11.16 14.66 6.33
C ALA A 75 -9.90 13.80 6.56
N GLU A 76 -9.05 14.16 7.51
CA GLU A 76 -7.82 13.40 7.82
C GLU A 76 -8.16 12.03 8.41
N LYS A 77 -9.10 11.99 9.36
CA LYS A 77 -9.58 10.75 9.96
C LYS A 77 -10.24 9.84 8.94
N ILE A 78 -11.05 10.40 8.04
CA ILE A 78 -11.66 9.67 6.92
C ILE A 78 -10.58 9.09 6.01
N PHE A 79 -9.62 9.91 5.58
CA PHE A 79 -8.51 9.48 4.73
C PHE A 79 -7.77 8.30 5.34
N TRP A 80 -7.33 8.41 6.60
CA TRP A 80 -6.57 7.34 7.24
C TRP A 80 -7.41 6.06 7.44
N GLN A 81 -8.72 6.19 7.64
CA GLN A 81 -9.59 5.03 7.70
C GLN A 81 -9.60 4.27 6.36
N LEU A 82 -9.86 4.98 5.26
CA LEU A 82 -9.96 4.39 3.93
C LEU A 82 -8.61 3.83 3.45
N ALA A 83 -7.53 4.59 3.62
CA ALA A 83 -6.19 4.18 3.22
C ALA A 83 -5.74 2.90 3.93
N ILE A 84 -6.00 2.79 5.24
CA ILE A 84 -5.63 1.60 6.01
C ILE A 84 -6.48 0.39 5.64
N GLU A 85 -7.76 0.56 5.32
CA GLU A 85 -8.60 -0.52 4.81
C GLU A 85 -8.02 -1.09 3.50
N ASP A 86 -7.67 -0.23 2.56
CA ASP A 86 -7.12 -0.67 1.27
C ASP A 86 -5.76 -1.33 1.42
N ILE A 87 -4.89 -0.76 2.26
CA ILE A 87 -3.56 -1.35 2.53
C ILE A 87 -3.69 -2.70 3.21
N ARG A 88 -4.64 -2.87 4.15
CA ARG A 88 -4.91 -4.17 4.77
C ARG A 88 -5.39 -5.20 3.74
N ALA A 89 -6.33 -4.83 2.89
CA ALA A 89 -6.85 -5.70 1.84
C ALA A 89 -5.74 -6.09 0.85
N ALA A 90 -4.91 -5.14 0.42
CA ALA A 90 -3.77 -5.41 -0.43
C ALA A 90 -2.75 -6.34 0.27
N CYS A 91 -2.40 -6.08 1.54
CA CYS A 91 -1.52 -6.95 2.31
C CYS A 91 -2.06 -8.39 2.38
N ASP A 92 -3.37 -8.55 2.60
CA ASP A 92 -4.03 -9.87 2.63
C ASP A 92 -3.91 -10.61 1.29
N LEU A 93 -4.03 -9.89 0.17
CA LEU A 93 -3.87 -10.47 -1.18
C LEU A 93 -2.42 -10.85 -1.48
N PHE A 94 -1.44 -10.08 -1.01
CA PHE A 94 -0.01 -10.39 -1.19
C PHE A 94 0.55 -11.38 -0.16
N HIS A 95 -0.17 -11.68 0.92
CA HIS A 95 0.33 -12.51 2.01
C HIS A 95 0.81 -13.91 1.56
N PRO A 96 0.13 -14.64 0.63
CA PRO A 96 0.65 -15.90 0.11
C PRO A 96 2.03 -15.78 -0.54
N LEU A 97 2.26 -14.71 -1.31
CA LEU A 97 3.56 -14.45 -1.95
C LEU A 97 4.63 -14.08 -0.92
N TYR A 98 4.26 -13.34 0.12
CA TYR A 98 5.16 -13.02 1.23
C TYR A 98 5.66 -14.29 1.94
N GLU A 99 4.75 -15.22 2.23
CA GLU A 99 5.10 -16.51 2.84
C GLU A 99 5.93 -17.39 1.89
N GLU A 100 5.51 -17.53 0.62
CA GLU A 100 6.21 -18.34 -0.39
C GLU A 100 7.65 -17.85 -0.64
N SER A 101 7.83 -16.53 -0.68
CA SER A 101 9.13 -15.89 -0.88
C SER A 101 9.97 -15.79 0.40
N ASN A 102 9.49 -16.31 1.52
CA ASN A 102 10.12 -16.19 2.84
C ASN A 102 10.49 -14.73 3.17
N GLY A 103 9.55 -13.81 2.94
CA GLY A 103 9.70 -12.38 3.18
C GLY A 103 10.58 -11.63 2.19
N GLY A 104 10.90 -12.22 1.03
CA GLY A 104 11.62 -11.55 -0.06
C GLY A 104 10.73 -10.64 -0.93
N ASP A 105 9.45 -10.96 -1.03
CA ASP A 105 8.43 -10.26 -1.82
C ASP A 105 7.10 -10.18 -1.04
N GLY A 106 6.05 -9.70 -1.69
CA GLY A 106 4.69 -9.66 -1.14
C GLY A 106 4.44 -8.50 -0.18
N TYR A 107 5.26 -7.45 -0.24
CA TYR A 107 5.08 -6.26 0.57
C TYR A 107 4.08 -5.27 -0.05
N VAL A 108 3.37 -4.58 0.81
CA VAL A 108 2.55 -3.41 0.47
C VAL A 108 3.00 -2.25 1.33
N SER A 109 3.14 -1.08 0.73
CA SER A 109 3.63 0.10 1.45
C SER A 109 2.63 1.24 1.55
N ILE A 110 2.67 1.92 2.69
CA ILE A 110 1.98 3.16 3.00
C ILE A 110 3.01 4.19 3.49
N GLU A 111 2.86 5.46 3.14
CA GLU A 111 3.77 6.52 3.57
C GLU A 111 3.23 7.24 4.81
N VAL A 112 4.15 7.70 5.68
CA VAL A 112 3.80 8.65 6.75
C VAL A 112 3.24 9.95 6.16
N SER A 113 2.57 10.76 6.99
CA SER A 113 2.15 12.09 6.55
C SER A 113 3.38 12.93 6.19
N PRO A 114 3.37 13.65 5.05
CA PRO A 114 4.44 14.58 4.69
C PRO A 114 4.75 15.62 5.77
N ASP A 115 3.75 16.01 6.58
CA ASP A 115 3.91 16.97 7.68
C ASP A 115 4.80 16.44 8.83
N ARG A 116 5.10 15.14 8.84
CA ARG A 116 5.98 14.48 9.83
C ARG A 116 7.41 14.30 9.32
N ALA A 117 7.66 14.50 8.04
CA ALA A 117 8.95 14.18 7.39
C ALA A 117 10.17 14.92 7.98
N HIS A 118 9.96 15.99 8.76
CA HIS A 118 11.00 16.78 9.41
C HIS A 118 10.92 16.74 10.95
N ASP A 119 10.29 15.69 11.49
CA ASP A 119 10.17 15.44 12.92
C ASP A 119 10.35 13.94 13.18
N THR A 120 11.52 13.57 13.73
CA THR A 120 11.89 12.17 13.99
C THR A 120 10.89 11.48 14.91
N GLU A 121 10.57 12.09 16.05
CA GLU A 121 9.68 11.48 17.05
C GLU A 121 8.26 11.37 16.53
N ALA A 122 7.77 12.38 15.82
CA ALA A 122 6.44 12.34 15.23
C ALA A 122 6.34 11.33 14.07
N THR A 123 7.43 11.12 13.33
CA THR A 123 7.53 10.05 12.32
C THR A 123 7.46 8.67 12.97
N ILE A 124 8.29 8.41 14.00
CA ILE A 124 8.29 7.15 14.76
C ILE A 124 6.88 6.85 15.29
N ALA A 125 6.26 7.82 15.96
CA ALA A 125 4.93 7.66 16.53
C ALA A 125 3.88 7.31 15.45
N GLN A 126 3.97 7.91 14.26
CA GLN A 126 3.06 7.58 13.17
C GLN A 126 3.33 6.19 12.58
N VAL A 127 4.60 5.79 12.43
CA VAL A 127 4.99 4.45 11.99
C VAL A 127 4.39 3.39 12.91
N GLU A 128 4.54 3.56 14.24
CA GLU A 128 3.98 2.65 15.23
C GLU A 128 2.44 2.57 15.15
N GLN A 129 1.78 3.71 15.00
CA GLN A 129 0.32 3.76 14.83
C GLN A 129 -0.13 3.02 13.57
N LEU A 130 0.56 3.21 12.44
CA LEU A 130 0.23 2.56 11.18
C LEU A 130 0.41 1.03 11.28
N TRP A 131 1.53 0.59 11.83
CA TRP A 131 1.76 -0.83 12.12
C TRP A 131 0.67 -1.43 13.01
N ALA A 132 0.32 -0.73 14.10
CA ALA A 132 -0.69 -1.17 15.05
C ALA A 132 -2.12 -1.20 14.47
N ARG A 133 -2.43 -0.37 13.47
CA ARG A 133 -3.74 -0.32 12.81
C ARG A 133 -3.85 -1.30 11.64
N VAL A 134 -2.80 -1.45 10.84
CA VAL A 134 -2.78 -2.36 9.69
C VAL A 134 -2.67 -3.81 10.15
N ARG A 135 -1.78 -4.11 11.10
CA ARG A 135 -1.57 -5.46 11.67
C ARG A 135 -1.38 -6.54 10.62
N ARG A 136 -0.41 -6.34 9.72
CA ARG A 136 0.02 -7.32 8.72
C ARG A 136 1.53 -7.38 8.67
N PRO A 137 2.15 -8.58 8.63
CA PRO A 137 3.60 -8.72 8.68
C PRO A 137 4.31 -8.19 7.42
N ASN A 138 3.59 -8.14 6.31
CA ASN A 138 4.07 -7.66 5.02
C ASN A 138 3.75 -6.18 4.75
N LEU A 139 3.46 -5.40 5.78
CA LEU A 139 3.41 -3.95 5.67
C LEU A 139 4.83 -3.38 5.61
N MET A 140 5.04 -2.41 4.73
CA MET A 140 6.16 -1.46 4.83
C MET A 140 5.62 -0.05 5.07
N VAL A 141 6.15 0.65 6.08
CA VAL A 141 5.88 2.08 6.24
C VAL A 141 7.01 2.85 5.57
N LYS A 142 6.69 3.66 4.57
CA LYS A 142 7.64 4.54 3.88
C LYS A 142 7.91 5.76 4.73
N ILE A 143 9.19 6.01 4.97
CA ILE A 143 9.70 7.19 5.64
C ILE A 143 10.54 7.96 4.61
N PRO A 144 10.27 9.25 4.37
CA PRO A 144 11.11 10.09 3.53
C PRO A 144 12.56 10.12 4.06
N ALA A 145 13.54 9.96 3.17
CA ALA A 145 14.96 9.96 3.52
C ALA A 145 15.52 11.38 3.79
N THR A 146 14.85 12.14 4.65
CA THR A 146 15.30 13.43 5.18
C THR A 146 16.32 13.23 6.30
N LYS A 147 16.90 14.31 6.81
CA LYS A 147 17.81 14.23 7.98
C LYS A 147 17.11 13.65 9.20
N GLU A 148 15.84 13.98 9.38
CA GLU A 148 15.02 13.57 10.51
C GLU A 148 14.37 12.19 10.28
N GLY A 149 14.14 11.79 9.03
CA GLY A 149 13.57 10.49 8.68
C GLY A 149 14.57 9.34 8.69
N ILE A 150 15.87 9.58 8.47
CA ILE A 150 16.91 8.53 8.58
C ILE A 150 17.02 7.92 10.00
N PRO A 151 17.01 8.71 11.09
CA PRO A 151 17.05 8.16 12.46
C PRO A 151 15.68 7.71 13.01
N ALA A 152 14.59 7.93 12.27
CA ALA A 152 13.23 7.51 12.64
C ALA A 152 12.99 6.03 12.30
#